data_AF-A0A418FQ94-F1
#
_entry.id   AF-A0A418FQ94-F1
#
_cell.length_a   1.000
_cell.length_b   1.000
_cell.length_c   1.000
_cell.angle_alpha   90.00
_cell.angle_beta   90.00
_cell.angle_gamma   90.00
#
_symmetry.space_group_name_H-M   'P 1'
#
loop_
_entity.id
_entity.type
_entity.pdbx_description
1 polymer ?
#
loop_
_entity_poly.entity_id
_entity_poly.type
_entity_poly.pdbx_seq_one_letter_code
_entity_poly.pdbx_strand_id
1 'polypeptide(L)'
;YLSFASMALLALESIRRQTFEVFYYYHRVASIIGLVFVVLHSATIRAAMGVPLVLYAATYVWRFRGYLNKYHACIQSHVPGTVVFTLPVTPQTQAWARTMNPCSFFWVNIPSVSVLQWHPFSAVVTPDGHSIAFCIKALKAGSFADQVIAQAKTNLVSMTLFVGGPYGKPSVDFTKYDEVILISGGIGVTPFVSLVNQLPHTLPSAPFNTHIQFHWVVRTEAELLVADSLMFAAPLPTFVSPHYYVDGSAIDGSVVTTDGHTIAYTGTRPKLDKILSAESYVGKKVCVLVCGPPSLALSVQTHAYNAGFDFHKEVFEY
;
A
#
# COMPACT_ATOMS: atom_id res chain seq x y z
N TYR A 1 -4.95 4.23 -36.87
CA TYR A 1 -5.59 2.92 -36.66
C TYR A 1 -4.61 1.84 -36.21
N LEU A 2 -3.50 1.61 -36.92
CA LEU A 2 -2.50 0.58 -36.53
C LEU A 2 -1.98 0.74 -35.08
N SER A 3 -1.60 1.95 -34.66
CA SER A 3 -1.12 2.21 -33.29
C SER A 3 -2.14 1.83 -32.20
N PHE A 4 -3.41 2.23 -32.36
CA PHE A 4 -4.44 1.86 -31.38
C PHE A 4 -4.80 0.38 -31.40
N ALA A 5 -4.80 -0.25 -32.58
CA ALA A 5 -5.07 -1.68 -32.70
C ALA A 5 -3.97 -2.54 -32.05
N SER A 6 -2.69 -2.18 -32.27
CA SER A 6 -1.56 -2.88 -31.64
C SER A 6 -1.48 -2.62 -30.14
N MET A 7 -1.84 -1.42 -29.67
CA MET A 7 -2.03 -1.15 -28.24
C MET A 7 -3.11 -2.06 -27.65
N ALA A 8 -4.29 -2.16 -28.27
CA ALA A 8 -5.36 -3.02 -27.78
C ALA A 8 -4.92 -4.49 -27.66
N LEU A 9 -4.12 -4.98 -28.62
CA LEU A 9 -3.57 -6.34 -28.57
C LEU A 9 -2.63 -6.53 -27.37
N LEU A 10 -1.67 -5.62 -27.16
CA LEU A 10 -0.75 -5.72 -26.02
C LEU A 10 -1.43 -5.47 -24.67
N ALA A 11 -2.57 -4.78 -24.66
CA ALA A 11 -3.37 -4.55 -23.46
C ALA A 11 -4.15 -5.79 -22.99
N LEU A 12 -4.25 -6.84 -23.82
CA LEU A 12 -4.89 -8.09 -23.43
C LEU A 12 -4.24 -8.64 -22.15
N GLU A 13 -5.08 -9.03 -21.20
CA GLU A 13 -4.64 -9.38 -19.85
C GLU A 13 -3.57 -10.47 -19.84
N SER A 14 -3.74 -11.51 -20.67
CA SER A 14 -2.77 -12.60 -20.82
C SER A 14 -1.39 -12.10 -21.23
N ILE A 15 -1.31 -11.15 -22.17
CA ILE A 15 -0.05 -10.61 -22.67
C ILE A 15 0.55 -9.64 -21.64
N ARG A 16 -0.26 -8.68 -21.17
CA ARG A 16 0.15 -7.67 -20.18
C ARG A 16 0.73 -8.29 -18.90
N ARG A 17 0.12 -9.38 -18.40
CA ARG A 17 0.58 -10.07 -17.18
C ARG A 17 1.90 -10.80 -17.39
N GLN A 18 2.17 -11.29 -18.60
CA GLN A 18 3.41 -12.00 -18.91
C GLN A 18 4.56 -11.00 -19.12
N THR A 19 4.33 -9.95 -19.92
CA THR A 19 5.35 -8.99 -20.36
C THR A 19 4.95 -7.53 -20.08
N PHE A 20 4.77 -7.20 -18.80
CA PHE A 20 4.29 -5.88 -18.36
C PHE A 20 5.15 -4.71 -18.88
N GLU A 21 6.48 -4.86 -18.89
CA GLU A 21 7.38 -3.80 -19.36
C GLU A 21 7.20 -3.50 -20.84
N VAL A 22 7.11 -4.55 -21.67
CA VAL A 22 6.86 -4.40 -23.11
C VAL A 22 5.53 -3.71 -23.34
N PHE A 23 4.48 -4.16 -22.64
CA PHE A 23 3.18 -3.50 -22.66
C PHE A 23 3.30 -2.02 -22.31
N TYR A 24 3.98 -1.68 -21.20
CA TYR A 24 4.09 -0.34 -20.66
C TYR A 24 4.82 0.63 -21.60
N TYR A 25 6.03 0.28 -22.03
CA TYR A 25 6.83 1.13 -22.91
C TYR A 25 6.17 1.27 -24.29
N TYR A 26 5.64 0.18 -24.84
CA TYR A 26 4.92 0.22 -26.11
C TYR A 26 3.69 1.13 -26.03
N HIS A 27 2.87 0.99 -24.98
CA HIS A 27 1.68 1.83 -24.82
C HIS A 27 2.03 3.30 -24.68
N ARG A 28 3.10 3.65 -23.96
CA ARG A 28 3.57 5.04 -23.85
C ARG A 28 3.96 5.61 -25.21
N VAL A 29 4.78 4.91 -25.98
CA VAL A 29 5.25 5.42 -27.28
C VAL A 29 4.12 5.42 -28.31
N ALA A 30 3.39 4.31 -28.44
CA ALA A 30 2.32 4.16 -29.42
C ALA A 30 1.15 5.12 -29.16
N SER A 31 0.84 5.45 -27.90
CA SER A 31 -0.20 6.43 -27.57
C SER A 31 0.19 7.84 -28.01
N ILE A 32 1.44 8.26 -27.81
CA ILE A 32 1.94 9.57 -28.29
C ILE A 32 1.83 9.63 -29.81
N ILE A 33 2.31 8.59 -30.52
CA ILE A 33 2.20 8.50 -31.98
C ILE A 33 0.74 8.58 -32.41
N GLY A 34 -0.13 7.80 -31.76
CA GLY A 34 -1.57 7.78 -32.04
C GLY A 34 -2.22 9.15 -31.85
N LEU A 35 -1.92 9.83 -30.74
CA LEU A 35 -2.43 11.17 -30.43
C LEU A 35 -2.00 12.20 -31.48
N VAL A 36 -0.72 12.19 -31.90
CA VAL A 36 -0.23 13.10 -32.95
C VAL A 36 -1.01 12.89 -34.25
N PHE A 37 -1.18 11.64 -34.70
CA PHE A 37 -1.92 11.36 -35.94
C PHE A 37 -3.41 11.71 -35.83
N VAL A 38 -4.03 11.52 -34.65
CA VAL A 38 -5.43 11.90 -34.40
C VAL A 38 -5.61 13.42 -34.50
N VAL A 39 -4.71 14.20 -33.92
CA VAL A 39 -4.71 15.67 -34.03
C VAL A 39 -4.47 16.12 -35.47
N LEU A 40 -3.60 15.45 -36.24
CA LEU A 40 -3.36 15.82 -37.64
C LEU A 40 -4.54 15.47 -38.57
N HIS A 41 -5.35 14.46 -38.23
CA HIS A 41 -6.40 13.93 -39.10
C HIS A 41 -7.53 14.91 -39.43
N SER A 42 -7.99 15.73 -38.47
CA SER A 42 -9.13 16.61 -38.67
C SER A 42 -9.11 17.85 -37.77
N ALA A 43 -9.54 18.99 -38.32
CA ALA A 43 -9.68 20.25 -37.57
C ALA A 43 -10.68 20.13 -36.40
N THR A 44 -11.77 19.39 -36.59
CA THR A 44 -12.76 19.14 -35.53
C THR A 44 -12.14 18.37 -34.37
N ILE A 45 -11.33 17.35 -34.66
CA ILE A 45 -10.63 16.56 -33.65
C ILE A 45 -9.60 17.41 -32.90
N ARG A 46 -8.87 18.28 -33.60
CA ARG A 46 -7.93 19.23 -32.94
C ARG A 46 -8.63 20.08 -31.90
N ALA A 47 -9.77 20.68 -32.27
CA ALA A 47 -10.55 21.50 -31.35
C ALA A 47 -11.05 20.67 -30.16
N ALA A 48 -11.58 19.47 -30.40
CA ALA A 48 -12.07 18.57 -29.35
C ALA A 48 -10.96 18.08 -28.40
N MET A 49 -9.74 17.86 -28.91
CA MET A 49 -8.60 17.40 -28.11
C MET A 49 -7.87 18.51 -27.35
N GLY A 50 -8.17 19.79 -27.62
CA GLY A 50 -7.51 20.92 -26.97
C GLY A 50 -7.59 20.84 -25.43
N VAL A 51 -8.81 20.76 -24.88
CA VAL A 51 -9.02 20.71 -23.42
C VAL A 51 -8.39 19.44 -22.79
N PRO A 52 -8.64 18.21 -23.29
CA PRO A 52 -8.00 17.00 -22.75
C PRO A 52 -6.48 17.06 -22.76
N LEU A 53 -5.84 17.56 -23.82
CA LEU A 53 -4.38 17.63 -23.92
C LEU A 53 -3.81 18.67 -22.95
N VAL A 54 -4.46 19.81 -22.77
CA VAL A 54 -4.06 20.82 -21.77
C VAL A 54 -4.15 20.25 -20.36
N LEU A 55 -5.26 19.58 -20.02
CA LEU A 55 -5.41 18.92 -18.72
C LEU A 55 -4.34 17.85 -18.52
N TYR A 56 -4.08 17.03 -19.53
CA TYR A 56 -3.06 15.99 -19.46
C TYR A 56 -1.65 16.59 -19.27
N ALA A 57 -1.29 17.64 -20.02
CA ALA A 57 -0.04 18.35 -19.85
C ALA A 57 0.09 18.98 -18.46
N ALA A 58 -0.99 19.58 -17.93
CA ALA A 58 -1.01 20.12 -16.58
C ALA A 58 -0.75 19.03 -15.52
N THR A 59 -1.31 17.82 -15.69
CA THR A 59 -1.02 16.70 -14.79
C THR A 59 0.45 16.26 -14.83
N TYR A 60 1.12 16.36 -15.99
CA TYR A 60 2.56 16.08 -16.09
C TYR A 60 3.40 17.12 -15.35
N VAL A 61 3.09 18.41 -15.53
CA VAL A 61 3.78 19.49 -14.81
C VAL A 61 3.61 19.31 -13.30
N TRP A 62 2.41 18.94 -12.85
CA TRP A 62 2.15 18.64 -11.44
C TRP A 62 2.99 17.45 -10.95
N ARG A 63 2.99 16.33 -11.69
CA ARG A 63 3.73 15.12 -11.33
C ARG A 63 5.25 15.31 -11.38
N PHE A 64 5.75 16.23 -12.20
CA PHE A 64 7.18 16.55 -12.27
C PHE A 64 7.75 17.00 -10.93
N ARG A 65 6.92 17.57 -10.04
CA ARG A 65 7.29 17.91 -8.66
C ARG A 65 7.82 16.71 -7.87
N GLY A 66 7.40 15.49 -8.19
CA GLY A 66 7.92 14.28 -7.58
C GLY A 66 9.43 14.10 -7.77
N TYR A 67 9.98 14.55 -8.91
CA TYR A 67 11.43 14.51 -9.16
C TYR A 67 12.22 15.54 -8.33
N LEU A 68 11.55 16.53 -7.73
CA LEU A 68 12.20 17.49 -6.82
C LEU A 68 12.34 16.93 -5.41
N ASN A 69 11.51 15.95 -5.03
CA ASN A 69 11.51 15.31 -3.72
C ASN A 69 12.49 14.12 -3.70
N LYS A 70 13.80 14.42 -3.69
CA LYS A 70 14.86 13.41 -3.65
C LYS A 70 15.28 13.13 -2.20
N TYR A 71 15.35 11.85 -1.83
CA TYR A 71 15.79 11.41 -0.51
C TYR A 71 16.79 10.24 -0.60
N HIS A 72 17.72 10.19 0.35
CA HIS A 72 18.55 9.01 0.60
C HIS A 72 17.88 8.18 1.68
N ALA A 73 17.06 7.22 1.27
CA ALA A 73 16.27 6.40 2.18
C ALA A 73 17.13 5.28 2.79
N CYS A 74 17.06 5.14 4.11
CA CYS A 74 17.75 4.07 4.84
C CYS A 74 17.06 2.73 4.56
N ILE A 75 17.86 1.69 4.34
CA ILE A 75 17.35 0.34 4.13
C ILE A 75 17.25 -0.37 5.46
N GLN A 76 16.05 -0.88 5.76
CA GLN A 76 15.72 -1.57 7.00
C GLN A 76 15.04 -2.90 6.70
N SER A 77 15.71 -3.89 6.12
CA SER A 77 15.13 -5.24 6.08
C SER A 77 16.17 -6.32 5.79
N HIS A 78 16.05 -7.39 6.58
CA HIS A 78 16.78 -8.64 6.46
C HIS A 78 15.86 -9.82 6.09
N VAL A 79 14.58 -9.57 5.76
CA VAL A 79 13.60 -10.63 5.44
C VAL A 79 13.66 -10.98 3.95
N PRO A 80 13.69 -12.28 3.57
CA PRO A 80 13.74 -12.69 2.18
C PRO A 80 12.60 -12.11 1.33
N GLY A 81 12.95 -11.43 0.24
CA GLY A 81 11.97 -10.95 -0.75
C GLY A 81 11.19 -9.70 -0.36
N THR A 82 11.57 -9.00 0.71
CA THR A 82 10.99 -7.70 1.08
C THR A 82 12.06 -6.71 1.54
N VAL A 83 11.91 -5.44 1.19
CA VAL A 83 12.76 -4.35 1.66
C VAL A 83 11.91 -3.23 2.25
N VAL A 84 12.36 -2.65 3.38
CA VAL A 84 11.77 -1.42 3.92
C VAL A 84 12.73 -0.26 3.68
N PHE A 85 12.19 0.83 3.16
CA PHE A 85 12.89 2.10 2.98
C PHE A 85 12.31 3.13 3.93
N THR A 86 13.11 3.65 4.85
CA THR A 86 12.70 4.75 5.74
C THR A 86 13.30 6.05 5.25
N LEU A 87 12.46 7.04 5.00
CA LEU A 87 12.93 8.36 4.58
C LEU A 87 13.60 9.08 5.75
N PRO A 88 14.65 9.89 5.48
CA PRO A 88 15.29 10.69 6.53
C PRO A 88 14.30 11.69 7.13
N VAL A 89 14.50 12.02 8.39
CA VAL A 89 13.71 13.04 9.09
C VAL A 89 14.06 14.41 8.52
N THR A 90 13.07 15.05 7.89
CA THR A 90 13.16 16.38 7.29
C THR A 90 11.87 17.14 7.60
N PRO A 91 11.83 18.47 7.48
CA PRO A 91 10.59 19.22 7.69
C PRO A 91 9.42 18.72 6.82
N GLN A 92 9.72 18.26 5.60
CA GLN A 92 8.71 17.74 4.66
C GLN A 92 8.22 16.34 5.06
N THR A 93 9.12 15.41 5.43
CA THR A 93 8.73 14.06 5.84
C THR A 93 8.00 14.06 7.18
N GLN A 94 8.39 14.95 8.10
CA GLN A 94 7.64 15.21 9.34
C GLN A 94 6.25 15.80 9.05
N ALA A 95 6.16 16.76 8.13
CA ALA A 95 4.87 17.31 7.73
C ALA A 95 3.97 16.22 7.14
N TRP A 96 4.49 15.34 6.28
CA TRP A 96 3.73 14.20 5.76
C TRP A 96 3.28 13.24 6.85
N ALA A 97 4.16 12.86 7.78
CA ALA A 97 3.81 11.96 8.89
C ALA A 97 2.63 12.50 9.72
N ARG A 98 2.52 13.82 9.88
CA ARG A 98 1.44 14.47 10.65
C ARG A 98 0.16 14.75 9.86
N THR A 99 0.27 14.94 8.54
CA THR A 99 -0.83 15.54 7.75
C THR A 99 -1.36 14.65 6.64
N MET A 100 -0.63 13.60 6.24
CA MET A 100 -1.14 12.69 5.22
C MET A 100 -2.34 11.91 5.74
N ASN A 101 -3.29 11.60 4.87
CA ASN A 101 -4.43 10.78 5.25
C ASN A 101 -3.96 9.37 5.62
N PRO A 102 -4.68 8.64 6.48
CA PRO A 102 -4.43 7.22 6.68
C PRO A 102 -4.54 6.44 5.37
N CYS A 103 -3.84 5.32 5.25
CA CYS A 103 -3.82 4.52 4.01
C CYS A 103 -3.34 5.28 2.75
N SER A 104 -2.64 6.41 2.91
CA SER A 104 -2.04 7.13 1.77
C SER A 104 -0.94 6.32 1.10
N PHE A 105 -0.76 6.54 -0.20
CA PHE A 105 0.35 5.99 -0.98
C PHE A 105 1.12 7.10 -1.69
N PHE A 106 2.35 6.78 -2.08
CA PHE A 106 3.20 7.65 -2.88
C PHE A 106 3.65 6.91 -4.13
N TRP A 107 3.84 7.65 -5.21
CA TRP A 107 4.60 7.15 -6.34
C TRP A 107 6.08 7.26 -5.99
N VAL A 108 6.80 6.14 -6.07
CA VAL A 108 8.23 6.06 -5.77
C VAL A 108 8.98 5.71 -7.05
N ASN A 109 10.05 6.45 -7.31
CA ASN A 109 11.04 6.13 -8.32
C ASN A 109 12.38 5.82 -7.66
N ILE A 110 13.04 4.77 -8.15
CA ILE A 110 14.34 4.30 -7.65
C ILE A 110 15.30 4.27 -8.85
N PRO A 111 16.13 5.31 -9.04
CA PRO A 111 16.91 5.50 -10.27
C PRO A 111 17.98 4.42 -10.50
N SER A 112 18.43 3.72 -9.45
CA SER A 112 19.35 2.58 -9.58
C SER A 112 18.70 1.33 -10.19
N VAL A 113 17.36 1.31 -10.28
CA VAL A 113 16.58 0.28 -10.99
C VAL A 113 16.10 0.85 -12.32
N SER A 114 15.40 1.99 -12.29
CA SER A 114 14.93 2.68 -13.49
C SER A 114 14.66 4.15 -13.21
N VAL A 115 15.12 5.03 -14.10
CA VAL A 115 14.87 6.48 -14.03
C VAL A 115 13.48 6.88 -14.54
N LEU A 116 12.80 5.98 -15.26
CA LEU A 116 11.52 6.24 -15.93
C LEU A 116 10.32 5.65 -15.20
N GLN A 117 10.53 4.56 -14.45
CA GLN A 117 9.47 3.83 -13.77
C GLN A 117 9.14 4.47 -12.43
N TRP A 118 7.86 4.75 -12.23
CA TRP A 118 7.31 5.14 -10.95
C TRP A 118 6.30 4.07 -10.57
N HIS A 119 6.34 3.62 -9.32
CA HIS A 119 5.40 2.63 -8.81
C HIS A 119 4.73 3.14 -7.52
N PRO A 120 3.42 2.90 -7.35
CA PRO A 120 2.72 3.30 -6.13
C PRO A 120 3.06 2.34 -4.98
N PHE A 121 3.39 2.88 -3.83
CA PHE A 121 3.55 2.13 -2.58
C PHE A 121 2.86 2.86 -1.43
N SER A 122 2.15 2.11 -0.60
CA SER A 122 1.56 2.62 0.63
C SER A 122 2.67 3.19 1.52
N ALA A 123 2.46 4.42 2.00
CA ALA A 123 3.35 5.01 2.99
C ALA A 123 2.95 4.53 4.37
N VAL A 124 3.94 4.26 5.20
CA VAL A 124 3.78 3.91 6.61
C VAL A 124 4.40 5.01 7.45
N VAL A 125 3.63 5.63 8.34
CA VAL A 125 4.22 6.53 9.35
C VAL A 125 5.11 5.70 10.25
N THR A 126 6.33 6.19 10.48
CA THR A 126 7.25 5.53 11.41
C THR A 126 6.65 5.54 12.82
N PRO A 127 6.97 4.56 13.69
CA PRO A 127 6.34 4.45 15.01
C PRO A 127 6.54 5.67 15.92
N ASP A 128 7.59 6.46 15.68
CA ASP A 128 7.88 7.72 16.38
C ASP A 128 7.11 8.94 15.82
N GLY A 129 6.38 8.78 14.71
CA GLY A 129 5.65 9.85 14.05
C GLY A 129 6.52 10.92 13.40
N HIS A 130 7.82 10.66 13.17
CA HIS A 130 8.77 11.66 12.67
C HIS A 130 9.09 11.55 11.18
N SER A 131 8.74 10.43 10.52
CA SER A 131 8.95 10.26 9.09
C SER A 131 7.95 9.26 8.51
N ILE A 132 8.18 8.90 7.25
CA ILE A 132 7.44 7.86 6.53
C ILE A 132 8.40 6.81 5.96
N ALA A 133 7.89 5.61 5.77
CA ALA A 133 8.59 4.49 5.19
C ALA A 133 7.75 3.78 4.13
N PHE A 134 8.42 2.99 3.28
CA PHE A 134 7.82 2.16 2.25
C PHE A 134 8.27 0.72 2.42
N CYS A 135 7.32 -0.20 2.52
CA CYS A 135 7.60 -1.64 2.54
C CYS A 135 7.31 -2.23 1.14
N ILE A 136 8.35 -2.73 0.47
CA ILE A 136 8.31 -3.18 -0.92
C ILE A 136 8.61 -4.68 -0.98
N LYS A 137 7.59 -5.48 -1.34
CA LYS A 137 7.69 -6.94 -1.47
C LYS A 137 7.72 -7.36 -2.95
N ALA A 138 8.64 -8.25 -3.31
CA ALA A 138 8.65 -8.88 -4.62
C ALA A 138 7.61 -10.00 -4.70
N LEU A 139 6.61 -9.84 -5.58
CA LEU A 139 5.58 -10.87 -5.84
C LEU A 139 5.87 -11.71 -7.08
N LYS A 140 6.69 -11.19 -8.01
CA LYS A 140 7.05 -11.84 -9.27
C LYS A 140 8.52 -11.61 -9.59
N ALA A 141 9.23 -12.66 -9.97
CA ALA A 141 10.61 -12.56 -10.44
C ALA A 141 10.72 -11.64 -11.66
N GLY A 142 11.77 -10.81 -11.70
CA GLY A 142 12.00 -9.83 -12.75
C GLY A 142 11.12 -8.58 -12.69
N SER A 143 10.19 -8.47 -11.73
CA SER A 143 9.41 -7.25 -11.50
C SER A 143 10.28 -6.10 -11.00
N PHE A 144 9.77 -4.87 -11.06
CA PHE A 144 10.43 -3.71 -10.47
C PHE A 144 10.81 -3.94 -9.00
N ALA A 145 9.87 -4.46 -8.18
CA ALA A 145 10.13 -4.75 -6.77
C ALA A 145 11.25 -5.79 -6.56
N ASP A 146 11.33 -6.82 -7.41
CA ASP A 146 12.39 -7.82 -7.38
C ASP A 146 13.77 -7.20 -7.69
N GLN A 147 13.82 -6.32 -8.69
CA GLN A 147 15.04 -5.57 -9.03
C GLN A 147 15.44 -4.60 -7.91
N VAL A 148 14.48 -3.94 -7.26
CA VAL A 148 14.72 -3.09 -6.09
C VAL A 148 15.34 -3.89 -4.95
N ILE A 149 14.82 -5.07 -4.66
CA ILE A 149 15.36 -5.95 -3.61
C ILE A 149 16.77 -6.44 -3.99
N ALA A 150 17.02 -6.77 -5.25
CA ALA A 150 18.37 -7.13 -5.72
C ALA A 150 19.37 -5.97 -5.52
N GLN A 151 18.98 -4.73 -5.82
CA GLN A 151 19.81 -3.53 -5.59
C GLN A 151 19.97 -3.18 -4.10
N ALA A 152 18.96 -3.44 -3.28
CA ALA A 152 19.05 -3.22 -1.84
C ALA A 152 20.04 -4.20 -1.17
N LYS A 153 20.13 -5.43 -1.68
CA LYS A 153 21.12 -6.42 -1.21
C LYS A 153 22.56 -6.00 -1.49
N THR A 154 22.82 -5.25 -2.56
CA THR A 154 24.16 -4.73 -2.87
C THR A 154 24.44 -3.41 -2.14
N ASN A 155 23.42 -2.59 -1.89
CA ASN A 155 23.51 -1.31 -1.20
C ASN A 155 22.91 -1.40 0.20
N LEU A 156 23.63 -2.01 1.15
CA LEU A 156 23.07 -2.37 2.47
C LEU A 156 22.69 -1.19 3.38
N VAL A 157 23.06 0.05 3.03
CA VAL A 157 22.87 1.22 3.91
C VAL A 157 21.71 2.10 3.46
N SER A 158 21.73 2.56 2.21
CA SER A 158 20.71 3.49 1.70
C SER A 158 20.61 3.45 0.18
N MET A 159 19.46 3.87 -0.34
CA MET A 159 19.24 4.09 -1.78
C MET A 159 18.59 5.44 -2.03
N THR A 160 18.82 6.00 -3.21
CA THR A 160 18.13 7.22 -3.63
C THR A 160 16.69 6.88 -4.02
N LEU A 161 15.73 7.59 -3.44
CA LEU A 161 14.31 7.54 -3.82
C LEU A 161 13.86 8.93 -4.24
N PHE A 162 13.05 9.01 -5.31
CA PHE A 162 12.21 10.16 -5.59
C PHE A 162 10.77 9.83 -5.24
N VAL A 163 10.07 10.76 -4.60
CA VAL A 163 8.71 10.49 -4.08
C VAL A 163 7.71 11.56 -4.52
N GLY A 164 6.63 11.12 -5.14
CA GLY A 164 5.48 11.95 -5.50
C GLY A 164 4.28 11.58 -4.64
N GLY A 165 3.71 12.54 -3.92
CA GLY A 165 2.54 12.34 -3.05
C GLY A 165 2.48 13.38 -1.92
N PRO A 166 1.68 13.14 -0.87
CA PRO A 166 0.83 11.96 -0.66
C PRO A 166 -0.37 11.90 -1.61
N TYR A 167 -0.84 10.68 -1.90
CA TYR A 167 -2.08 10.41 -2.63
C TYR A 167 -2.96 9.43 -1.84
N GLY A 168 -4.26 9.45 -2.12
CA GLY A 168 -5.23 8.61 -1.43
C GLY A 168 -5.82 9.28 -0.20
N LYS A 169 -7.05 8.89 0.10
CA LYS A 169 -7.78 9.24 1.31
C LYS A 169 -8.70 8.05 1.61
N PRO A 170 -8.75 7.55 2.85
CA PRO A 170 -9.68 6.50 3.18
C PRO A 170 -11.08 7.06 2.98
N SER A 171 -11.96 6.27 2.39
CA SER A 171 -13.36 6.67 2.22
C SER A 171 -14.15 6.60 3.53
N VAL A 172 -13.49 6.11 4.60
CA VAL A 172 -14.05 5.86 5.92
C VAL A 172 -13.58 6.90 6.92
N ASP A 173 -14.52 7.40 7.71
CA ASP A 173 -14.22 8.15 8.93
C ASP A 173 -14.30 7.20 10.13
N PHE A 174 -13.13 6.74 10.60
CA PHE A 174 -13.02 5.76 11.67
C PHE A 174 -13.65 6.23 12.98
N THR A 175 -13.72 7.54 13.21
CA THR A 175 -14.25 8.12 14.46
C THR A 175 -15.76 7.95 14.63
N LYS A 176 -16.46 7.52 13.58
CA LYS A 176 -17.91 7.28 13.59
C LYS A 176 -18.31 5.88 14.05
N TYR A 177 -17.34 5.00 14.26
CA TYR A 177 -17.54 3.60 14.61
C TYR A 177 -17.08 3.32 16.03
N ASP A 178 -17.80 2.43 16.71
CA ASP A 178 -17.39 1.93 18.02
C ASP A 178 -16.31 0.85 17.86
N GLU A 179 -16.35 0.12 16.73
CA GLU A 179 -15.44 -0.97 16.42
C GLU A 179 -14.95 -0.88 14.97
N VAL A 180 -13.63 -0.95 14.77
CA VAL A 180 -13.01 -1.01 13.45
C VAL A 180 -12.18 -2.29 13.34
N ILE A 181 -12.56 -3.18 12.43
CA ILE A 181 -11.91 -4.47 12.21
C ILE A 181 -11.05 -4.37 10.95
N LEU A 182 -9.73 -4.36 11.12
CA LEU A 182 -8.74 -4.30 10.05
C LEU A 182 -8.26 -5.71 9.73
N ILE A 183 -8.52 -6.23 8.53
CA ILE A 183 -8.10 -7.58 8.11
C ILE A 183 -7.14 -7.46 6.93
N SER A 184 -5.88 -7.81 7.14
CA SER A 184 -4.85 -7.74 6.09
C SER A 184 -4.25 -9.09 5.73
N GLY A 185 -3.84 -9.23 4.47
CA GLY A 185 -3.11 -10.39 3.98
C GLY A 185 -1.75 -10.00 3.39
N GLY A 186 -0.67 -10.60 3.91
CA GLY A 186 0.69 -10.36 3.41
C GLY A 186 1.10 -8.89 3.50
N ILE A 187 1.62 -8.33 2.40
CA ILE A 187 2.07 -6.92 2.32
C ILE A 187 0.93 -5.90 2.39
N GLY A 188 -0.33 -6.35 2.22
CA GLY A 188 -1.53 -5.52 2.39
C GLY A 188 -1.72 -4.99 3.81
N VAL A 189 -0.86 -5.37 4.76
CA VAL A 189 -0.84 -4.83 6.12
C VAL A 189 -0.39 -3.35 6.17
N THR A 190 0.44 -2.92 5.23
CA THR A 190 1.09 -1.59 5.22
C THR A 190 0.15 -0.40 5.45
N PRO A 191 -1.01 -0.25 4.77
CA PRO A 191 -1.94 0.85 5.05
C PRO A 191 -2.48 0.82 6.49
N PHE A 192 -2.72 -0.37 7.06
CA PHE A 192 -3.26 -0.52 8.41
C PHE A 192 -2.21 -0.30 9.48
N VAL A 193 -0.96 -0.70 9.24
CA VAL A 193 0.17 -0.32 10.11
C VAL A 193 0.28 1.20 10.17
N SER A 194 0.22 1.86 9.00
CA SER A 194 0.23 3.33 8.94
C SER A 194 -0.93 3.97 9.69
N LEU A 195 -2.14 3.43 9.55
CA LEU A 195 -3.33 3.96 10.22
C LEU A 195 -3.12 3.93 11.74
N VAL A 196 -2.73 2.79 12.29
CA VAL A 196 -2.54 2.65 13.74
C VAL A 196 -1.35 3.49 14.24
N ASN A 197 -0.25 3.62 13.50
CA ASN A 197 0.85 4.52 13.87
C ASN A 197 0.42 6.01 13.83
N GLN A 198 -0.51 6.39 12.96
CA GLN A 198 -0.98 7.78 12.88
C GLN A 198 -1.92 8.18 14.02
N LEU A 199 -2.77 7.26 14.49
CA LEU A 199 -3.85 7.57 15.43
C LEU A 199 -3.33 8.25 16.72
N PRO A 200 -2.31 7.74 17.43
CA PRO A 200 -1.78 8.40 18.63
C PRO A 200 -1.34 9.85 18.42
N HIS A 201 -0.93 10.22 17.19
CA HIS A 201 -0.41 11.54 16.86
C HIS A 201 -1.46 12.49 16.26
N THR A 202 -2.60 11.96 15.82
CA THR A 202 -3.64 12.70 15.10
C THR A 202 -4.95 12.80 15.87
N LEU A 203 -5.16 11.96 16.88
CA LEU A 203 -6.35 12.00 17.71
C LEU A 203 -6.39 13.26 18.59
N PRO A 204 -7.53 13.98 18.64
CA PRO A 204 -7.72 15.06 19.60
C PRO A 204 -7.65 14.52 21.03
N SER A 205 -7.32 15.37 22.00
CA SER A 205 -7.23 15.04 23.44
C SER A 205 -8.57 14.62 24.09
N ALA A 206 -9.61 14.36 23.30
CA ALA A 206 -10.94 13.93 23.71
C ALA A 206 -11.06 12.40 23.61
N PRO A 207 -11.99 11.73 24.33
CA PRO A 207 -11.98 10.28 24.43
C PRO A 207 -12.21 9.61 23.06
N PHE A 208 -11.18 8.91 22.59
CA PHE A 208 -11.26 8.04 21.43
C PHE A 208 -11.96 6.73 21.86
N ASN A 209 -13.25 6.64 21.55
CA ASN A 209 -14.07 5.49 21.94
C ASN A 209 -14.07 4.35 20.91
N THR A 210 -13.40 4.52 19.77
CA THR A 210 -13.28 3.49 18.74
C THR A 210 -12.25 2.46 19.16
N HIS A 211 -12.65 1.20 19.27
CA HIS A 211 -11.72 0.08 19.44
C HIS A 211 -11.32 -0.48 18.06
N ILE A 212 -10.05 -0.84 17.90
CA ILE A 212 -9.47 -1.34 16.66
C ILE A 212 -9.02 -2.77 16.85
N GLN A 213 -9.61 -3.70 16.10
CA GLN A 213 -9.11 -5.06 15.97
C GLN A 213 -8.22 -5.16 14.75
N PHE A 214 -6.96 -5.53 14.96
CA PHE A 214 -5.97 -5.62 13.91
C PHE A 214 -5.66 -7.09 13.63
N HIS A 215 -6.17 -7.62 12.53
CA HIS A 215 -5.91 -9.00 12.08
C HIS A 215 -4.93 -8.99 10.92
N TRP A 216 -3.78 -9.64 11.10
CA TRP A 216 -2.78 -9.81 10.05
C TRP A 216 -2.54 -11.27 9.73
N VAL A 217 -2.79 -11.65 8.48
CA VAL A 217 -2.65 -13.01 7.97
C VAL A 217 -1.44 -13.09 7.05
N VAL A 218 -0.52 -14.00 7.36
CA VAL A 218 0.68 -14.28 6.55
C VAL A 218 0.78 -15.76 6.22
N ARG A 219 1.65 -16.10 5.25
CA ARG A 219 1.87 -17.51 4.87
C ARG A 219 2.89 -18.20 5.77
N THR A 220 3.95 -17.49 6.18
CA THR A 220 5.03 -18.03 7.01
C THR A 220 5.30 -17.10 8.19
N GLU A 221 5.88 -17.64 9.25
CA GLU A 221 6.23 -16.88 10.45
C GLU A 221 7.21 -15.72 10.17
N ALA A 222 8.16 -15.94 9.25
CA ALA A 222 9.13 -14.92 8.83
C ALA A 222 8.47 -13.70 8.16
N GLU A 223 7.27 -13.85 7.60
CA GLU A 223 6.54 -12.73 7.02
C GLU A 223 5.97 -11.77 8.08
N LEU A 224 5.81 -12.21 9.33
CA LEU A 224 5.43 -11.30 10.44
C LEU A 224 6.52 -10.28 10.73
N LEU A 225 7.78 -10.60 10.41
CA LEU A 225 8.94 -9.72 10.61
C LEU A 225 9.12 -8.71 9.46
N VAL A 226 8.32 -8.77 8.40
CA VAL A 226 8.47 -7.92 7.21
C VAL A 226 8.28 -6.43 7.51
N ALA A 227 7.40 -6.12 8.45
CA ALA A 227 7.09 -4.76 8.85
C ALA A 227 7.58 -4.45 10.27
N ASP A 228 8.44 -5.29 10.84
CA ASP A 228 8.85 -5.24 12.25
C ASP A 228 9.32 -3.85 12.69
N SER A 229 10.25 -3.25 11.94
CA SER A 229 10.76 -1.89 12.16
C SER A 229 9.70 -0.77 12.05
N LEU A 230 8.53 -1.10 11.50
CA LEU A 230 7.40 -0.20 11.33
C LEU A 230 6.21 -0.57 12.24
N MET A 231 6.28 -1.68 12.96
CA MET A 231 5.23 -2.09 13.88
C MET A 231 5.10 -1.08 15.02
N PHE A 232 3.92 -1.04 15.60
CA PHE A 232 3.51 -0.06 16.61
C PHE A 232 4.54 0.03 17.74
N ALA A 233 4.86 1.26 18.15
CA ALA A 233 5.75 1.48 19.29
C ALA A 233 5.16 0.77 20.53
N ALA A 234 5.96 -0.08 21.18
CA ALA A 234 5.54 -0.72 22.42
C ALA A 234 5.60 0.29 23.59
N PRO A 235 4.61 0.32 24.50
CA PRO A 235 3.42 -0.53 24.53
C PRO A 235 2.34 -0.08 23.53
N LEU A 236 1.66 -1.07 22.93
CA LEU A 236 0.52 -0.84 22.05
C LEU A 236 -0.54 0.05 22.72
N PRO A 237 -1.17 0.99 21.98
CA PRO A 237 -2.28 1.75 22.52
C PRO A 237 -3.40 0.81 22.98
N THR A 238 -4.02 1.10 24.12
CA THR A 238 -5.06 0.26 24.74
C THR A 238 -6.32 0.07 23.87
N PHE A 239 -6.52 0.93 22.88
CA PHE A 239 -7.62 0.84 21.92
C PHE A 239 -7.33 -0.11 20.75
N VAL A 240 -6.15 -0.75 20.68
CA VAL A 240 -5.76 -1.66 19.59
C VAL A 240 -5.55 -3.07 20.14
N SER A 241 -6.29 -4.03 19.57
CA SER A 241 -6.13 -5.46 19.84
C SER A 241 -5.55 -6.17 18.62
N PRO A 242 -4.25 -6.50 18.59
CA PRO A 242 -3.64 -7.20 17.47
C PRO A 242 -3.80 -8.72 17.56
N HIS A 243 -4.02 -9.34 16.40
CA HIS A 243 -4.15 -10.77 16.20
C HIS A 243 -3.36 -11.19 14.94
N TYR A 244 -2.41 -12.10 15.12
CA TYR A 244 -1.53 -12.56 14.04
C TYR A 244 -1.84 -14.01 13.67
N TYR A 245 -1.89 -14.30 12.37
CA TYR A 245 -2.23 -15.61 11.83
C TYR A 245 -1.19 -16.09 10.83
N VAL A 246 -0.74 -17.34 10.97
CA VAL A 246 0.18 -17.99 10.02
C VAL A 246 -0.55 -19.16 9.35
N ASP A 247 -1.06 -18.92 8.13
CA ASP A 247 -1.85 -19.89 7.36
C ASP A 247 -1.05 -21.14 6.95
N GLY A 248 0.28 -21.03 6.87
CA GLY A 248 1.16 -22.16 6.56
C GLY A 248 1.56 -23.02 7.77
N SER A 249 1.18 -22.62 8.99
CA SER A 249 1.44 -23.38 10.21
C SER A 249 0.15 -24.08 10.66
N ALA A 250 0.27 -25.29 11.19
CA ALA A 250 -0.83 -26.00 11.84
C ALA A 250 -0.81 -25.88 13.38
N ILE A 251 0.24 -25.24 13.92
CA ILE A 251 0.44 -25.05 15.36
C ILE A 251 0.61 -23.57 15.69
N ASP A 252 0.06 -23.17 16.83
CA ASP A 252 0.29 -21.87 17.41
C ASP A 252 1.78 -21.73 17.80
N GLY A 253 2.28 -20.51 17.75
CA GLY A 253 3.68 -20.26 18.02
C GLY A 253 3.95 -18.79 18.27
N SER A 254 5.23 -18.43 18.26
CA SER A 254 5.65 -17.04 18.46
C SER A 254 6.93 -16.73 17.70
N VAL A 255 7.05 -15.50 17.24
CA VAL A 255 8.26 -14.98 16.62
C VAL A 255 8.82 -13.84 17.48
N VAL A 256 10.14 -13.75 17.59
CA VAL A 256 10.81 -12.65 18.28
C VAL A 256 11.21 -11.59 17.25
N THR A 257 10.77 -10.36 17.50
CA THR A 257 11.13 -9.16 16.73
C THR A 257 12.59 -8.79 16.92
N THR A 258 13.13 -7.93 16.06
CA THR A 258 14.49 -7.40 16.18
C THR A 258 14.71 -6.66 17.50
N ASP A 259 13.65 -6.09 18.05
CA ASP A 259 13.68 -5.30 19.29
C ASP A 259 13.46 -6.19 20.54
N GLY A 260 13.36 -7.51 20.35
CA GLY A 260 13.24 -8.49 21.44
C GLY A 260 11.81 -8.73 21.95
N HIS A 261 10.80 -8.11 21.32
CA HIS A 261 9.39 -8.37 21.63
C HIS A 261 8.90 -9.66 20.97
N THR A 262 8.13 -10.45 21.71
CA THR A 262 7.55 -11.70 21.22
C THR A 262 6.16 -11.45 20.64
N ILE A 263 5.98 -11.76 19.36
CA ILE A 263 4.69 -11.77 18.67
C ILE A 263 4.14 -13.20 18.71
N ALA A 264 3.08 -13.42 19.48
CA ALA A 264 2.34 -14.68 19.44
C ALA A 264 1.41 -14.72 18.23
N TYR A 265 1.33 -15.87 17.55
CA TYR A 265 0.46 -16.07 16.40
C TYR A 265 -0.35 -17.36 16.52
N THR A 266 -1.51 -17.36 15.86
CA THR A 266 -2.35 -18.55 15.71
C THR A 266 -2.00 -19.28 14.40
N GLY A 267 -1.71 -20.57 14.49
CA GLY A 267 -1.35 -21.41 13.34
C GLY A 267 -2.57 -21.97 12.62
N THR A 268 -3.35 -21.09 11.99
CA THR A 268 -4.45 -21.41 11.07
C THR A 268 -4.94 -20.13 10.38
N ARG A 269 -5.88 -20.26 9.44
CA ARG A 269 -6.65 -19.10 8.94
C ARG A 269 -7.54 -18.50 10.02
N PRO A 270 -7.76 -17.17 10.00
CA PRO A 270 -8.74 -16.54 10.86
C PRO A 270 -10.13 -17.13 10.61
N LYS A 271 -10.82 -17.52 11.69
CA LYS A 271 -12.21 -17.97 11.65
C LYS A 271 -13.12 -16.76 11.52
N LEU A 272 -13.37 -16.33 10.28
CA LEU A 272 -14.14 -15.12 9.97
C LEU A 272 -15.55 -15.15 10.57
N ASP A 273 -16.20 -16.31 10.63
CA ASP A 273 -17.50 -16.48 11.31
C ASP A 273 -17.49 -16.03 12.77
N LYS A 274 -16.34 -16.18 13.46
CA LYS A 274 -16.19 -15.75 14.85
C LYS A 274 -15.83 -14.27 14.95
N ILE A 275 -14.89 -13.83 14.11
CA ILE A 275 -14.38 -12.45 14.12
C ILE A 275 -15.49 -11.47 13.73
N LEU A 276 -16.29 -11.84 12.73
CA LEU A 276 -17.36 -11.05 12.15
C LEU A 276 -18.75 -11.53 12.59
N SER A 277 -18.88 -12.03 13.83
CA SER A 277 -20.18 -12.43 14.38
C SER A 277 -20.97 -11.21 14.83
N ALA A 278 -22.19 -11.01 14.32
CA ALA A 278 -23.09 -9.93 14.74
C ALA A 278 -23.40 -9.96 16.25
N GLU A 279 -23.44 -11.15 16.85
CA GLU A 279 -23.71 -11.35 18.29
C GLU A 279 -22.62 -10.74 19.17
N SER A 280 -21.38 -10.67 18.69
CA SER A 280 -20.25 -10.10 19.42
C SER A 280 -20.29 -8.56 19.49
N TYR A 281 -21.11 -7.91 18.66
CA TYR A 281 -21.13 -6.45 18.50
C TYR A 281 -22.53 -5.85 18.57
N VAL A 282 -23.43 -6.46 19.35
CA VAL A 282 -24.80 -5.97 19.52
C VAL A 282 -24.81 -4.51 19.99
N GLY A 283 -25.48 -3.64 19.23
CA GLY A 283 -25.62 -2.22 19.54
C GLY A 283 -24.41 -1.35 19.17
N LYS A 284 -23.34 -1.92 18.61
CA LYS A 284 -22.16 -1.19 18.13
C LYS A 284 -22.23 -0.89 16.64
N LYS A 285 -21.68 0.25 16.22
CA LYS A 285 -21.36 0.53 14.82
C LYS A 285 -20.02 -0.07 14.48
N VAL A 286 -20.03 -1.04 13.56
CA VAL A 286 -18.83 -1.79 13.15
C VAL A 286 -18.44 -1.45 11.72
N CYS A 287 -17.16 -1.15 11.50
CA CYS A 287 -16.58 -1.04 10.16
C CYS A 287 -15.53 -2.13 9.95
N VAL A 288 -15.59 -2.81 8.81
CA VAL A 288 -14.62 -3.83 8.40
C VAL A 288 -13.82 -3.31 7.22
N LEU A 289 -12.50 -3.23 7.36
CA LEU A 289 -11.58 -2.90 6.29
C LEU A 289 -10.75 -4.12 5.92
N VAL A 290 -10.60 -4.38 4.62
CA VAL A 290 -9.76 -5.48 4.13
C VAL A 290 -8.75 -5.02 3.10
N CYS A 291 -7.51 -5.49 3.23
CA CYS A 291 -6.45 -5.28 2.24
C CYS A 291 -5.61 -6.54 2.06
N GLY A 292 -5.64 -7.17 0.88
CA GLY A 292 -4.92 -8.42 0.64
C GLY A 292 -5.38 -9.15 -0.61
N PRO A 293 -5.10 -10.46 -0.71
CA PRO A 293 -5.45 -11.27 -1.88
C PRO A 293 -6.96 -11.24 -2.20
N PRO A 294 -7.36 -11.32 -3.49
CA PRO A 294 -8.77 -11.24 -3.88
C PRO A 294 -9.67 -12.26 -3.17
N SER A 295 -9.18 -13.47 -2.91
CA SER A 295 -9.92 -14.51 -2.19
C SER A 295 -10.19 -14.16 -0.73
N LEU A 296 -9.21 -13.54 -0.04
CA LEU A 296 -9.40 -13.04 1.32
C LEU A 296 -10.42 -11.89 1.34
N ALA A 297 -10.26 -10.92 0.45
CA ALA A 297 -11.15 -9.78 0.36
C ALA A 297 -12.61 -10.20 0.08
N LEU A 298 -12.82 -11.15 -0.85
CA LEU A 298 -14.15 -11.69 -1.14
C LEU A 298 -14.75 -12.40 0.08
N SER A 299 -13.96 -13.22 0.78
CA SER A 299 -14.44 -13.91 1.97
C SER A 299 -14.86 -12.94 3.07
N VAL A 300 -14.02 -11.95 3.38
CA VAL A 300 -14.34 -10.91 4.37
C VAL A 300 -15.59 -10.11 3.98
N GLN A 301 -15.72 -9.74 2.71
CA GLN A 301 -16.90 -9.04 2.20
C GLN A 301 -18.19 -9.82 2.44
N THR A 302 -18.20 -11.12 2.14
CA THR A 302 -19.38 -11.97 2.36
C THR A 302 -19.76 -12.06 3.84
N HIS A 303 -18.78 -12.26 4.74
CA HIS A 303 -19.07 -12.36 6.18
C HIS A 303 -19.52 -11.01 6.76
N ALA A 304 -18.89 -9.90 6.37
CA ALA A 304 -19.29 -8.57 6.79
C ALA A 304 -20.71 -8.23 6.33
N TYR A 305 -21.06 -8.58 5.08
CA TYR A 305 -22.41 -8.42 4.54
C TYR A 305 -23.44 -9.23 5.34
N ASN A 306 -23.14 -10.50 5.62
CA ASN A 306 -24.02 -11.37 6.41
C ASN A 306 -24.22 -10.87 7.84
N ALA A 307 -23.21 -10.22 8.42
CA ALA A 307 -23.28 -9.62 9.75
C ALA A 307 -23.89 -8.21 9.77
N GLY A 308 -24.18 -7.62 8.60
CA GLY A 308 -24.72 -6.26 8.48
C GLY A 308 -23.71 -5.15 8.82
N PHE A 309 -22.42 -5.40 8.65
CA PHE A 309 -21.36 -4.42 8.94
C PHE A 309 -20.99 -3.59 7.71
N ASP A 310 -20.57 -2.34 7.95
CA ASP A 310 -20.02 -1.50 6.88
C ASP A 310 -18.70 -2.11 6.39
N PHE A 311 -18.55 -2.25 5.08
CA PHE A 311 -17.39 -2.91 4.49
C PHE A 311 -16.65 -1.99 3.52
N HIS A 312 -15.32 -1.94 3.67
CA HIS A 312 -14.45 -1.19 2.78
C HIS A 312 -13.26 -2.04 2.34
N LYS A 313 -13.00 -2.04 1.03
CA LYS A 313 -11.89 -2.76 0.43
C LYS A 313 -10.81 -1.77 0.03
N GLU A 314 -9.64 -1.89 0.64
CA GLU A 314 -8.45 -1.15 0.25
C GLU A 314 -7.70 -1.97 -0.80
N VAL A 315 -7.59 -1.43 -2.02
CA VAL A 315 -6.93 -2.11 -3.15
C VAL A 315 -5.76 -1.27 -3.62
N PHE A 316 -4.57 -1.87 -3.55
CA PHE A 316 -3.40 -1.41 -4.28
C PHE A 316 -3.12 -2.44 -5.36
N GLU A 317 -3.55 -2.17 -6.60
CA GLU A 317 -3.20 -3.03 -7.72
C GLU A 317 -1.70 -2.88 -8.01
N TYR A 318 -0.96 -3.97 -7.81
CA TYR A 318 0.49 -4.11 -8.04
C TYR A 318 0.82 -4.68 -9.41
#